data_AF-A0A853HZY9-F1
#
_entry.id   AF-A0A853HZY9-F1
#
_cell.length_a   1.000
_cell.length_b   1.000
_cell.length_c   1.000
_cell.angle_alpha   90.00
_cell.angle_beta   90.00
_cell.angle_gamma   90.00
#
_symmetry.space_group_name_H-M   'P 1'
#
loop_
_entity.id
_entity.type
_entity.pdbx_description
1 polymer ?
#
loop_
_entity_poly.entity_id
_entity_poly.type
_entity_poly.pdbx_seq_one_letter_code
_entity_poly.pdbx_strand_id
1 'polypeptide(L)'
;MAELVYCYDVVTGVINGKAPDNIDYLRFNGEQVVDARNYSEFYIDKNGTKHIVQHEADWQPLICDFNDDLVKDSNGWRTKTEQEKLQEKIEAIKENRRQAYLFEADPLRAECVFDQYMKRDDVDIEAKKQQWAKKIQEIKARYPFPNT
;
A
#
# COMPACT_ATOMS: atom_id res chain seq x y z
N MET A 1 -45.55 -19.99 -3.87
CA MET A 1 -44.50 -19.67 -4.86
C MET A 1 -43.75 -18.48 -4.32
N ALA A 2 -42.48 -18.68 -3.95
CA ALA A 2 -41.65 -17.62 -3.38
C ALA A 2 -41.06 -16.79 -4.53
N GLU A 3 -41.37 -15.50 -4.56
CA GLU A 3 -40.74 -14.54 -5.46
C GLU A 3 -39.29 -14.33 -5.02
N LEU A 4 -38.38 -14.75 -5.91
CA LEU A 4 -36.98 -14.34 -5.90
C LEU A 4 -36.94 -12.85 -6.25
N VAL A 5 -36.94 -11.98 -5.25
CA VAL A 5 -36.64 -10.56 -5.44
C VAL A 5 -35.13 -10.44 -5.66
N TYR A 6 -34.75 -10.40 -6.94
CA TYR A 6 -33.43 -9.97 -7.36
C TYR A 6 -33.32 -8.46 -7.12
N CYS A 7 -32.60 -8.03 -6.08
CA CYS A 7 -32.19 -6.63 -5.92
C CYS A 7 -31.18 -6.27 -7.01
N TYR A 8 -31.68 -5.87 -8.19
CA TYR A 8 -30.95 -5.07 -9.18
C TYR A 8 -31.31 -3.60 -8.95
N ASP A 9 -30.70 -2.97 -7.93
CA ASP A 9 -30.67 -1.51 -7.82
C ASP A 9 -29.21 -1.05 -7.83
N VAL A 10 -28.62 -1.09 -9.02
CA VAL A 10 -27.34 -0.44 -9.29
C VAL A 10 -27.65 0.94 -9.87
N VAL A 11 -27.41 1.95 -9.03
CA VAL A 11 -26.85 3.25 -9.41
C VAL A 11 -27.81 4.25 -10.04
N THR A 12 -28.53 4.95 -9.17
CA THR A 12 -28.31 6.40 -9.05
C THR A 12 -28.04 6.70 -7.58
N GLY A 13 -26.84 6.33 -7.12
CA GLY A 13 -26.35 6.71 -5.80
C GLY A 13 -26.30 8.23 -5.75
N VAL A 14 -27.35 8.85 -5.23
CA VAL A 14 -27.44 10.29 -5.03
C VAL A 14 -27.65 10.47 -3.54
N ILE A 15 -26.56 10.74 -2.82
CA ILE A 15 -26.65 11.10 -1.41
C ILE A 15 -26.86 12.62 -1.38
N ASN A 16 -27.95 13.09 -0.78
CA ASN A 16 -28.27 14.52 -0.65
C ASN A 16 -28.21 15.31 -1.98
N GLY A 17 -28.65 14.71 -3.10
CA GLY A 17 -28.67 15.39 -4.40
C GLY A 17 -27.33 15.43 -5.15
N LYS A 18 -26.27 14.78 -4.65
CA LYS A 18 -24.98 14.63 -5.33
C LYS A 18 -24.61 13.17 -5.58
N ALA A 19 -24.09 12.88 -6.77
CA ALA A 19 -23.39 11.63 -7.01
C ALA A 19 -22.15 11.55 -6.11
N PRO A 20 -21.90 10.43 -5.42
CA PRO A 20 -20.71 10.26 -4.60
C PRO A 20 -19.48 10.22 -5.50
N ASP A 21 -18.43 10.91 -5.08
CA ASP A 21 -17.18 11.01 -5.83
C ASP A 21 -16.49 9.63 -5.99
N ASN A 22 -16.82 8.66 -5.13
CA ASN A 22 -16.41 7.26 -5.25
C ASN A 22 -17.44 6.35 -4.53
N ILE A 23 -17.88 5.30 -5.22
CA ILE A 23 -18.84 4.31 -4.71
C ILE A 23 -18.23 3.39 -3.63
N ASP A 24 -16.91 3.28 -3.55
CA ASP A 24 -16.22 2.42 -2.57
C ASP A 24 -16.53 2.80 -1.13
N TYR A 25 -16.89 4.06 -0.88
CA TYR A 25 -17.23 4.61 0.43
C TYR A 25 -18.70 4.39 0.82
N LEU A 26 -19.54 3.87 -0.08
CA LEU A 26 -20.97 3.76 0.18
C LEU A 26 -21.31 2.55 1.04
N ARG A 27 -22.03 2.76 2.13
CA ARG A 27 -22.55 1.66 2.97
C ARG A 27 -24.00 1.92 3.37
N PHE A 28 -24.75 0.84 3.58
CA PHE A 28 -26.10 0.93 4.13
C PHE A 28 -26.02 1.13 5.65
N ASN A 29 -26.72 2.14 6.18
CA ASN A 29 -26.74 2.46 7.61
C ASN A 29 -27.94 1.89 8.37
N GLY A 30 -28.76 1.05 7.73
CA GLY A 30 -30.01 0.53 8.28
C GLY A 30 -31.27 1.18 7.69
N GLU A 31 -31.13 2.36 7.08
CA GLU A 31 -32.23 3.11 6.47
C GLU A 31 -31.95 3.44 5.00
N GLN A 32 -30.73 3.90 4.71
CA GLN A 32 -30.33 4.34 3.38
C GLN A 32 -28.84 4.10 3.12
N VAL A 33 -28.42 4.29 1.87
CA VAL A 33 -27.01 4.29 1.49
C VAL A 33 -26.39 5.64 1.83
N VAL A 34 -25.30 5.63 2.59
CA VAL A 34 -24.59 6.82 3.07
C VAL A 34 -23.10 6.71 2.78
N ASP A 35 -22.40 7.84 2.89
CA ASP A 35 -20.94 7.89 2.87
C ASP A 35 -20.40 7.41 4.22
N ALA A 36 -19.77 6.25 4.22
CA ALA A 36 -19.25 5.58 5.40
C ALA A 36 -18.08 6.34 6.05
N ARG A 37 -17.44 7.30 5.36
CA ARG A 37 -16.37 8.13 5.95
C ARG A 37 -16.86 9.03 7.09
N ASN A 38 -18.17 9.22 7.21
CA ASN A 38 -18.79 9.97 8.31
C ASN A 38 -19.01 9.13 9.59
N TYR A 39 -18.55 7.88 9.60
CA TYR A 39 -18.71 6.93 10.70
C TYR A 39 -17.35 6.49 11.22
N SER A 40 -17.30 6.17 12.52
CA SER A 40 -16.09 5.72 13.23
C SER A 40 -16.27 4.37 13.93
N GLU A 41 -17.45 3.77 13.83
CA GLU A 41 -17.77 2.45 14.38
C GLU A 41 -18.26 1.58 13.24
N PHE A 42 -17.64 0.41 13.09
CA PHE A 42 -17.92 -0.51 12.00
C PHE A 42 -18.01 -1.94 12.52
N TYR A 43 -18.75 -2.74 11.77
CA TYR A 43 -18.74 -4.20 11.87
C TYR A 43 -17.90 -4.76 10.73
N ILE A 44 -16.89 -5.55 11.06
CA ILE A 44 -15.93 -6.11 10.12
C ILE A 44 -16.33 -7.55 9.80
N ASP A 45 -16.60 -7.82 8.53
CA ASP A 45 -16.92 -9.18 8.09
C ASP A 45 -15.66 -10.07 8.01
N LYS A 46 -15.86 -11.35 7.69
CA LYS A 46 -14.76 -12.33 7.58
C LYS A 46 -13.66 -11.96 6.57
N ASN A 47 -13.98 -11.12 5.58
CA ASN A 47 -13.09 -10.67 4.52
C ASN A 47 -12.42 -9.31 4.83
N GLY A 48 -12.78 -8.66 5.93
CA GLY A 48 -12.22 -7.36 6.32
C GLY A 48 -13.01 -6.17 5.76
N THR A 49 -14.20 -6.40 5.23
CA THR A 49 -15.06 -5.30 4.77
C THR A 49 -15.70 -4.61 5.96
N LYS A 50 -15.63 -3.27 6.00
CA LYS A 50 -16.32 -2.43 6.98
C LYS A 50 -17.79 -2.25 6.61
N HIS A 51 -18.69 -2.45 7.57
CA HIS A 51 -20.14 -2.22 7.46
C HIS A 51 -20.63 -1.35 8.61
N ILE A 52 -21.67 -0.52 8.40
CA ILE A 52 -22.23 0.34 9.46
C ILE A 52 -23.18 -0.45 10.36
N VAL A 53 -23.93 -1.40 9.79
CA VAL A 53 -24.89 -2.24 10.51
C VAL A 53 -24.38 -3.67 10.57
N GLN A 54 -24.57 -4.32 11.72
CA GLN A 54 -24.30 -5.73 11.87
C GLN A 54 -25.38 -6.57 11.20
N HIS A 55 -25.03 -7.29 10.13
CA HIS A 55 -25.94 -8.24 9.50
C HIS A 55 -25.74 -9.69 9.98
N GLU A 56 -24.51 -10.06 10.35
CA GLU A 56 -24.19 -11.39 10.87
C GLU A 56 -23.59 -11.31 12.27
N ALA A 57 -23.92 -12.28 13.12
CA ALA A 57 -23.55 -12.29 14.53
C ALA A 57 -22.03 -12.45 14.77
N ASP A 58 -21.30 -12.99 13.79
CA ASP A 58 -19.85 -13.20 13.84
C ASP A 58 -19.04 -12.01 13.30
N TRP A 59 -19.69 -10.96 12.80
CA TRP A 59 -18.99 -9.73 12.42
C TRP A 59 -18.43 -9.03 13.64
N GLN A 60 -17.17 -8.63 13.55
CA GLN A 60 -16.45 -8.06 14.67
C GLN A 60 -16.70 -6.55 14.76
N PRO A 61 -17.15 -6.00 15.91
CA PRO A 61 -17.21 -4.56 16.10
C PRO A 61 -15.79 -3.97 16.21
N LEU A 62 -15.55 -2.84 15.56
CA LEU A 62 -14.28 -2.14 15.58
C LEU A 62 -14.48 -0.62 15.45
N ILE A 63 -13.86 0.13 16.36
CA ILE A 63 -13.78 1.60 16.27
C ILE A 63 -12.54 1.95 15.43
N CYS A 64 -12.75 2.56 14.27
CA CYS A 64 -11.71 2.95 13.32
C CYS A 64 -12.25 3.93 12.28
N ASP A 65 -11.36 4.62 11.56
CA ASP A 65 -11.76 5.40 10.40
C ASP A 65 -12.00 4.48 9.19
N PHE A 66 -12.89 4.88 8.27
CA PHE A 66 -13.16 4.06 7.09
C PHE A 66 -11.90 3.75 6.27
N ASN A 67 -10.99 4.72 6.18
CA ASN A 67 -9.74 4.64 5.43
C ASN A 67 -8.61 3.92 6.18
N ASP A 68 -8.83 3.49 7.43
CA ASP A 68 -7.81 2.73 8.15
C ASP A 68 -7.60 1.37 7.50
N ASP A 69 -6.35 1.04 7.18
CA ASP A 69 -5.98 -0.31 6.78
C ASP A 69 -6.26 -1.29 7.92
N LEU A 70 -6.86 -2.44 7.60
CA LEU A 70 -7.11 -3.49 8.57
C LEU A 70 -6.10 -4.63 8.41
N VAL A 71 -5.72 -5.21 9.55
CA VAL A 71 -4.89 -6.41 9.64
C VAL A 71 -5.66 -7.43 10.48
N LYS A 72 -5.65 -8.70 10.05
CA LYS A 72 -6.21 -9.81 10.81
C LYS A 72 -5.10 -10.55 11.53
N ASP A 73 -5.17 -10.62 12.84
CA ASP A 73 -4.27 -11.43 13.67
C ASP A 73 -5.03 -12.47 14.50
N SER A 74 -4.37 -13.09 15.49
CA SER A 74 -4.97 -14.13 16.33
C SER A 74 -6.15 -13.64 17.18
N ASN A 75 -6.25 -12.34 17.43
CA ASN A 75 -7.29 -11.72 18.25
C ASN A 75 -8.43 -11.12 17.40
N GLY A 76 -8.34 -11.23 16.07
CA GLY A 76 -9.34 -10.72 15.13
C GLY A 76 -8.81 -9.59 14.25
N TRP A 77 -9.72 -8.79 13.73
CA TRP A 77 -9.42 -7.60 12.95
C TRP A 77 -9.00 -6.44 13.84
N ARG A 78 -7.98 -5.70 13.43
CA ARG A 78 -7.57 -4.44 14.04
C ARG A 78 -7.08 -3.47 12.99
N THR A 79 -6.92 -2.21 13.37
CA THR A 79 -6.25 -1.23 12.52
C THR A 79 -4.75 -1.51 12.43
N LYS A 80 -4.19 -1.24 11.25
CA LYS A 80 -2.76 -1.27 11.02
C LYS A 80 -2.11 -0.12 11.80
N THR A 81 -1.08 -0.43 12.56
CA THR A 81 -0.33 0.56 13.35
C THR A 81 0.53 1.45 12.45
N GLU A 82 0.88 2.64 12.94
CA GLU A 82 1.80 3.54 12.24
C GLU A 82 3.18 2.91 12.03
N GLN A 83 3.62 2.05 12.96
CA GLN A 83 4.88 1.31 12.81
C GLN A 83 4.82 0.31 11.65
N GLU A 84 3.72 -0.43 11.50
CA GLU A 84 3.53 -1.35 10.37
C GLU A 84 3.47 -0.60 9.04
N LYS A 85 2.73 0.52 8.98
CA LYS A 85 2.67 1.40 7.80
C LYS A 85 4.07 1.95 7.44
N LEU A 86 4.86 2.36 8.43
CA LEU A 86 6.23 2.83 8.23
C LEU A 86 7.13 1.70 7.72
N GLN A 87 7.01 0.51 8.30
CA GLN A 87 7.80 -0.65 7.89
C GLN A 87 7.54 -1.02 6.44
N GLU A 88 6.27 -1.05 6.00
CA GLU A 88 5.91 -1.30 4.60
C GLU A 88 6.53 -0.27 3.64
N LYS A 89 6.51 1.02 4.01
CA LYS A 89 7.17 2.09 3.23
C LYS A 89 8.68 1.85 3.13
N ILE A 90 9.33 1.49 4.23
CA ILE A 90 10.76 1.19 4.26
C ILE A 90 11.09 -0.01 3.37
N GLU A 91 10.31 -1.09 3.44
CA GLU A 91 10.52 -2.28 2.61
C GLU A 91 10.31 -1.98 1.12
N ALA A 92 9.30 -1.18 0.76
CA ALA A 92 9.11 -0.73 -0.62
C ALA A 92 10.32 0.08 -1.13
N ILE A 93 10.89 0.95 -0.30
CA ILE A 93 12.10 1.71 -0.65
C ILE A 93 13.31 0.79 -0.81
N LYS A 94 13.48 -0.22 0.07
CA LYS A 94 14.54 -1.22 -0.05
C LYS A 94 14.42 -2.01 -1.35
N GLU A 95 13.21 -2.44 -1.71
CA GLU A 95 12.92 -3.13 -2.96
C GLU A 95 13.32 -2.28 -4.17
N ASN A 96 12.84 -1.03 -4.22
CA ASN A 96 13.16 -0.10 -5.30
C ASN A 96 14.66 0.14 -5.43
N ARG A 97 15.36 0.31 -4.31
CA ARG A 97 16.83 0.42 -4.30
C ARG A 97 17.49 -0.85 -4.80
N ARG A 98 17.03 -2.03 -4.38
CA ARG A 98 17.59 -3.31 -4.82
C ARG A 98 17.49 -3.48 -6.34
N GLN A 99 16.31 -3.21 -6.91
CA GLN A 99 16.12 -3.25 -8.36
C GLN A 99 17.02 -2.25 -9.07
N ALA A 100 17.07 -1.00 -8.59
CA ALA A 100 17.93 0.02 -9.19
C ALA A 100 19.43 -0.32 -9.10
N TYR A 101 19.89 -0.91 -7.99
CA TYR A 101 21.28 -1.39 -7.90
C TYR A 101 21.57 -2.47 -8.94
N LEU A 102 20.69 -3.47 -9.05
CA LEU A 102 20.83 -4.57 -10.00
C LEU A 102 21.00 -4.08 -11.44
N PHE A 103 20.21 -3.08 -11.86
CA PHE A 103 20.20 -2.61 -13.24
C PHE A 103 21.16 -1.44 -13.53
N GLU A 104 21.43 -0.57 -12.55
CA GLU A 104 22.17 0.67 -12.80
C GLU A 104 23.58 0.69 -12.19
N ALA A 105 23.77 0.11 -11.01
CA ALA A 105 25.03 0.23 -10.25
C ALA A 105 25.91 -1.02 -10.34
N ASP A 106 25.32 -2.21 -10.24
CA ASP A 106 26.05 -3.47 -10.26
C ASP A 106 26.80 -3.73 -11.57
N PRO A 107 26.27 -3.38 -12.77
CA PRO A 107 27.05 -3.48 -14.01
C PRO A 107 28.32 -2.63 -13.97
N LEU A 108 28.26 -1.41 -13.42
CA LEU A 108 29.43 -0.54 -13.30
C LEU A 108 30.49 -1.14 -12.37
N ARG A 109 30.03 -1.75 -11.27
CA ARG A 109 30.92 -2.48 -10.35
C ARG A 109 31.54 -3.69 -11.01
N ALA A 110 30.75 -4.49 -11.72
CA ALA A 110 31.21 -5.70 -12.39
C ALA A 110 32.29 -5.39 -13.43
N GLU A 111 32.06 -4.38 -14.28
CA GLU A 111 33.04 -3.89 -15.25
C GLU A 111 34.34 -3.41 -14.57
N CYS A 112 34.21 -2.63 -13.49
CA CYS A 112 35.38 -2.16 -12.73
C CYS A 112 36.20 -3.31 -12.13
N VAL A 113 35.54 -4.34 -11.58
CA VAL A 113 36.19 -5.52 -11.01
C VAL A 113 36.87 -6.34 -12.11
N PHE A 114 36.22 -6.48 -13.26
CA PHE A 114 36.78 -7.18 -14.42
C PHE A 114 38.06 -6.51 -14.93
N ASP A 115 38.06 -5.19 -15.15
CA ASP A 115 39.25 -4.48 -15.61
C ASP A 115 40.40 -4.54 -14.59
N GLN A 116 40.09 -4.46 -13.29
CA GLN A 116 41.07 -4.61 -12.23
C GLN A 116 41.70 -6.02 -12.24
N TYR A 117 40.89 -7.06 -12.44
CA TYR A 117 41.36 -8.44 -12.56
C TYR A 117 42.24 -8.63 -13.80
N MET A 118 41.85 -8.02 -14.92
CA MET A 118 42.60 -8.06 -16.18
C MET A 118 43.89 -7.22 -16.15
N LYS A 119 44.15 -6.45 -15.08
CA LYS A 119 45.31 -5.57 -14.90
C LYS A 119 45.52 -4.64 -16.11
N ARG A 120 44.43 -4.02 -16.55
CA ARG A 120 44.47 -3.06 -17.65
C ARG A 120 45.12 -1.76 -17.21
N ASP A 121 46.28 -1.45 -17.78
CA ASP A 121 47.01 -0.20 -17.53
C ASP A 121 46.42 1.01 -18.30
N ASP A 122 45.54 0.75 -19.27
CA ASP A 122 44.88 1.77 -20.09
C ASP A 122 43.56 2.29 -19.48
N VAL A 123 43.17 1.78 -18.32
CA VAL A 123 41.89 2.12 -17.66
C VAL A 123 42.15 2.76 -16.30
N ASP A 124 41.54 3.92 -16.07
CA ASP A 124 41.49 4.54 -14.74
C ASP A 124 40.45 3.83 -13.86
N ILE A 125 40.93 2.87 -13.06
CA ILE A 125 40.12 2.10 -12.12
C ILE A 125 39.50 3.00 -11.04
N GLU A 126 40.18 4.08 -10.64
CA GLU A 126 39.68 4.97 -9.59
C GLU A 126 38.51 5.82 -10.12
N ALA A 127 38.61 6.33 -11.35
CA ALA A 127 37.50 7.01 -12.01
C ALA A 127 36.26 6.09 -12.14
N LYS A 128 36.45 4.80 -12.45
CA LYS A 128 35.33 3.83 -12.51
C LYS A 128 34.69 3.58 -11.14
N LYS A 129 35.49 3.47 -10.07
CA LYS A 129 34.95 3.39 -8.70
C LYS A 129 34.14 4.63 -8.33
N GLN A 130 34.61 5.82 -8.70
CA GLN A 130 33.88 7.07 -8.48
C GLN A 130 32.58 7.10 -9.26
N GLN A 131 32.56 6.61 -10.50
CA GLN A 131 31.34 6.49 -11.30
C GLN A 131 30.31 5.56 -10.63
N TRP A 132 30.74 4.40 -10.15
CA TRP A 132 29.87 3.47 -9.41
C TRP A 132 29.34 4.11 -8.11
N ALA A 133 30.22 4.74 -7.31
CA ALA A 133 29.84 5.40 -6.09
C ALA A 133 28.84 6.54 -6.32
N LYS A 134 29.05 7.34 -7.37
CA LYS A 134 28.11 8.40 -7.80
C LYS A 134 26.74 7.81 -8.14
N LYS A 135 26.70 6.70 -8.88
CA LYS A 135 25.43 6.03 -9.22
C LYS A 135 24.69 5.54 -7.99
N ILE A 136 25.40 4.97 -7.01
CA ILE A 136 24.78 4.60 -5.72
C ILE A 136 24.16 5.82 -5.03
N GLN A 137 24.85 6.96 -5.01
CA GLN A 137 24.30 8.18 -4.40
C GLN A 137 23.06 8.69 -5.13
N GLU A 138 23.06 8.65 -6.47
CA GLU A 138 21.88 8.99 -7.28
C GLU A 138 20.68 8.08 -6.95
N ILE A 139 20.90 6.77 -6.82
CA ILE A 139 19.84 5.81 -6.45
C ILE A 139 19.31 6.10 -5.04
N LYS A 140 20.20 6.38 -4.08
CA LYS A 140 19.81 6.69 -2.70
C LYS A 140 19.01 8.00 -2.61
N ALA A 141 19.39 9.01 -3.40
CA ALA A 141 18.68 10.27 -3.50
C ALA A 141 17.31 10.11 -4.17
N ARG A 142 17.19 9.21 -5.17
CA ARG A 142 15.92 8.90 -5.85
C ARG A 142 14.94 8.16 -4.93
N TYR A 143 15.44 7.29 -4.06
CA TYR A 143 14.62 6.52 -3.12
C TYR A 143 15.06 6.79 -1.67
N PRO A 144 14.77 7.96 -1.09
CA PRO A 144 15.18 8.29 0.27
C PRO A 144 14.38 7.47 1.28
N PHE A 145 15.00 7.10 2.41
CA PHE A 145 14.24 6.55 3.54
C PHE A 145 13.42 7.66 4.22
N PRO A 146 12.27 7.33 4.83
CA PRO A 146 11.49 8.30 5.59
C PRO A 146 12.33 8.83 6.77
N ASN A 147 12.15 10.11 7.10
CA ASN A 147 12.72 10.67 8.33
C ASN A 147 12.03 10.00 9.53
N THR A 148 12.82 9.62 10.53
CA THR A 148 12.34 9.14 11.84
C THR A 148 11.77 10.28 12.67
#